data_AF-A0AA39F649-F1
#
_entry.id   AF-A0AA39F649-F1
#
_cell.length_a   1.000
_cell.length_b   1.000
_cell.length_c   1.000
_cell.angle_alpha   90.00
_cell.angle_beta   90.00
_cell.angle_gamma   90.00
#
_symmetry.space_group_name_H-M   'P 1'
#
loop_
_entity.id
_entity.type
_entity.pdbx_description
1 polymer ?
#
loop_
_entity_poly.entity_id
_entity_poly.type
_entity_poly.pdbx_seq_one_letter_code
_entity_poly.pdbx_strand_id
1 'polypeptide(L)'
;MFHKVQVICCILVMLATVIKMGLGEADRGECTCGGFTDLGDLSKIILEQTLPGRLVSCDENGAEDCRKKCNRMVKVVPVNVAVEIFCSKLNDTINILEMHLFAKICETNDWTAAGYKTPKPICCKNGKSVSCE
;
A
#
# COMPACT_ATOMS: atom_id res chain seq x y z
N MET A 1 38.70 -43.49 -9.71
CA MET A 1 38.16 -42.83 -8.49
C MET A 1 37.79 -41.37 -8.75
N PHE A 2 38.64 -40.59 -9.44
CA PHE A 2 38.42 -39.16 -9.75
C PHE A 2 37.13 -38.82 -10.53
N HIS A 3 36.71 -39.66 -11.49
CA HIS A 3 35.50 -39.39 -12.29
C HIS A 3 34.19 -39.39 -11.47
N LYS A 4 34.11 -40.23 -10.42
CA LYS A 4 32.93 -40.28 -9.55
C LYS A 4 32.80 -39.04 -8.68
N VAL A 5 33.93 -38.47 -8.26
CA VAL A 5 33.99 -37.24 -7.43
C VAL A 5 33.56 -36.02 -8.26
N GLN A 6 33.99 -35.94 -9.52
CA GLN A 6 33.61 -34.86 -10.44
C GLN A 6 32.09 -34.79 -10.67
N VAL A 7 31.46 -35.95 -10.92
CA VAL A 7 30.02 -36.04 -11.21
C VAL A 7 29.18 -35.67 -9.99
N ILE A 8 29.59 -36.12 -8.79
CA ILE A 8 28.92 -35.75 -7.53
C ILE A 8 29.00 -34.24 -7.30
N CYS A 9 30.15 -33.62 -7.58
CA CYS A 9 30.32 -32.18 -7.46
C CYS A 9 29.39 -31.41 -8.40
N CYS A 10 29.29 -31.83 -9.67
CA CYS A 10 28.35 -31.23 -10.62
C CYS A 10 26.88 -31.35 -10.16
N ILE A 11 26.48 -32.51 -9.64
CA ILE A 11 25.11 -32.71 -9.13
C ILE A 11 24.83 -31.80 -7.93
N LEU A 12 25.77 -31.66 -7.00
CA LEU A 12 25.63 -30.78 -5.84
C LEU A 12 25.57 -29.30 -6.23
N VAL A 13 26.38 -28.87 -7.21
CA VAL A 13 26.34 -27.50 -7.74
C VAL A 13 25.00 -27.23 -8.44
N MET A 14 24.52 -28.17 -9.25
CA MET A 14 23.22 -28.05 -9.92
C MET A 14 22.07 -27.99 -8.90
N LEU A 15 22.06 -28.87 -7.90
CA LEU A 15 21.09 -28.82 -6.79
C LEU A 15 21.14 -27.48 -6.05
N ALA A 16 22.33 -26.96 -5.72
CA ALA A 16 22.48 -25.66 -5.07
C ALA A 16 21.97 -24.50 -5.92
N THR A 17 22.15 -24.54 -7.24
CA THR A 17 21.61 -23.52 -8.16
C THR A 17 20.08 -23.58 -8.28
N VAL A 18 19.49 -24.78 -8.32
CA VAL A 18 18.03 -24.95 -8.36
C VAL A 18 17.39 -24.53 -7.04
N ILE A 19 18.05 -24.77 -5.90
CA ILE A 19 17.59 -24.30 -4.59
C ILE A 19 17.57 -22.77 -4.51
N LYS A 20 18.56 -22.07 -5.09
CA LYS A 20 18.56 -20.59 -5.16
C LYS A 20 17.43 -20.03 -6.02
N MET A 21 16.97 -20.77 -7.02
CA MET A 21 15.80 -20.39 -7.84
C MET A 21 14.47 -20.72 -7.15
N GLY A 22 14.46 -21.65 -6.18
CA GLY A 22 13.26 -22.04 -5.41
C GLY A 22 13.05 -21.25 -4.12
N LEU A 23 14.12 -20.75 -3.49
CA LEU A 23 14.04 -19.72 -2.45
C LEU A 23 14.12 -18.35 -3.10
N GLY A 24 13.03 -17.93 -3.76
CA GLY A 24 12.79 -16.51 -3.93
C GLY A 24 12.78 -15.89 -2.54
N GLU A 25 13.76 -15.07 -2.20
CA GLU A 25 13.45 -13.90 -1.38
C GLU A 25 12.34 -13.21 -2.15
N ALA A 26 11.08 -13.44 -1.75
CA ALA A 26 9.94 -12.80 -2.39
C ALA A 26 10.29 -11.31 -2.41
N ASP A 27 10.48 -10.72 -3.58
CA ASP A 27 10.87 -9.32 -3.71
C ASP A 27 10.00 -8.53 -2.74
N ARG A 28 10.61 -7.92 -1.73
CA ARG A 28 9.85 -7.21 -0.69
C ARG A 28 9.94 -5.73 -0.99
N GLY A 29 8.80 -5.10 -1.13
CA GLY A 29 8.70 -3.67 -1.41
C GLY A 29 7.89 -2.93 -0.37
N GLU A 30 7.86 -1.62 -0.51
CA GLU A 30 7.08 -0.74 0.35
C GLU A 30 5.57 -0.95 0.16
N CYS A 31 4.80 -0.63 1.19
CA CYS A 31 3.34 -0.60 1.14
C CYS A 31 2.88 0.85 1.25
N THR A 32 2.10 1.30 0.28
CA THR A 32 1.64 2.69 0.21
C THR A 32 0.12 2.74 0.21
N CYS A 33 -0.42 3.60 1.06
CA CYS A 33 -1.86 3.85 1.18
C CYS A 33 -2.21 5.17 0.49
N GLY A 34 -3.30 5.17 -0.28
CA GLY A 34 -3.76 6.33 -1.02
C GLY A 34 -5.22 6.67 -0.72
N GLY A 35 -5.55 7.96 -0.61
CA GLY A 35 -6.92 8.47 -0.49
C GLY A 35 -7.35 9.16 -1.78
N PHE A 36 -8.47 8.73 -2.35
CA PHE A 36 -8.99 9.18 -3.65
C PHE A 36 -10.43 9.67 -3.55
N THR A 37 -10.80 10.72 -4.28
CA THR A 37 -12.18 11.27 -4.30
C THR A 37 -13.14 10.44 -5.15
N ASP A 38 -12.61 9.65 -6.08
CA ASP A 38 -13.40 8.89 -7.04
C ASP A 38 -12.71 7.54 -7.30
N LEU A 39 -13.50 6.48 -7.45
CA LEU A 39 -13.03 5.16 -7.83
C LEU A 39 -12.60 5.12 -9.32
N GLY A 40 -13.06 6.07 -10.15
CA GLY A 40 -12.81 6.10 -11.59
C GLY A 40 -11.64 6.97 -12.06
N ASP A 41 -11.09 7.84 -11.21
CA ASP A 41 -10.03 8.79 -11.58
C ASP A 41 -8.89 8.80 -10.55
N LEU A 42 -7.97 7.84 -10.73
CA LEU A 42 -6.76 7.72 -9.91
C LEU A 42 -5.72 8.82 -10.16
N SER A 43 -5.98 9.78 -11.06
CA SER A 43 -5.10 10.95 -11.23
C SER A 43 -5.29 12.00 -10.13
N LYS A 44 -6.40 11.93 -9.39
CA LYS A 44 -6.73 12.84 -8.28
C LYS A 44 -6.41 12.22 -6.91
N ILE A 45 -5.14 11.88 -6.70
CA ILE A 45 -4.65 11.47 -5.38
C ILE A 45 -4.77 12.67 -4.44
N ILE A 46 -5.58 12.53 -3.39
CA ILE A 46 -5.71 13.57 -2.37
C ILE A 46 -4.63 13.41 -1.30
N LEU A 47 -4.25 12.16 -1.03
CA LEU A 47 -3.25 11.82 -0.03
C LEU A 47 -2.56 10.52 -0.41
N GLU A 48 -1.23 10.53 -0.39
CA GLU A 48 -0.40 9.32 -0.50
C GLU A 48 0.48 9.20 0.74
N GLN A 49 0.55 8.00 1.32
CA GLN A 49 1.37 7.71 2.51
C GLN A 49 1.99 6.32 2.40
N THR A 50 3.31 6.29 2.23
CA THR A 50 4.10 5.06 2.35
C THR A 50 4.27 4.70 3.82
N LEU A 51 4.01 3.44 4.18
CA LEU A 51 4.14 2.95 5.56
C LEU A 51 5.60 2.58 5.86
N PRO A 52 6.32 3.36 6.70
CA PRO A 52 7.74 3.13 6.96
C PRO A 52 7.99 1.77 7.63
N GLY A 53 9.03 1.07 7.16
CA GLY A 53 9.49 -0.20 7.74
C GLY A 53 8.52 -1.37 7.59
N ARG A 54 7.49 -1.26 6.75
CA ARG A 54 6.47 -2.31 6.56
C ARG A 54 6.55 -2.93 5.17
N LEU A 55 7.67 -3.59 4.90
CA LEU A 55 7.86 -4.32 3.66
C LEU A 55 6.85 -5.49 3.52
N VAL A 56 6.27 -5.63 2.35
CA VAL A 56 5.38 -6.73 1.94
C VAL A 56 5.97 -7.42 0.72
N SER A 57 5.59 -8.67 0.46
CA SER A 57 5.97 -9.34 -0.79
C SER A 57 5.37 -8.60 -2.00
N CYS A 58 6.05 -8.63 -3.13
CA CYS A 58 5.57 -8.08 -4.41
C CYS A 58 4.70 -9.11 -5.14
N ASP A 59 3.71 -9.66 -4.45
CA ASP A 59 2.76 -10.64 -4.95
C ASP A 59 1.35 -10.39 -4.40
N GLU A 60 0.39 -11.23 -4.78
CA GLU A 60 -1.01 -11.12 -4.33
C GLU A 60 -1.15 -11.20 -2.80
N ASN A 61 -0.31 -12.02 -2.13
CA ASN A 61 -0.32 -12.12 -0.68
C ASN A 61 0.12 -10.81 -0.03
N GLY A 62 1.17 -10.18 -0.58
CA GLY A 62 1.64 -8.88 -0.12
C GLY A 62 0.66 -7.76 -0.42
N ALA A 63 -0.07 -7.84 -1.52
CA ALA A 63 -1.16 -6.91 -1.85
C ALA A 63 -2.26 -6.97 -0.80
N GLU A 64 -2.69 -8.18 -0.43
CA GLU A 64 -3.69 -8.41 0.61
C GLU A 64 -3.20 -7.95 2.00
N ASP A 65 -1.93 -8.18 2.31
CA ASP A 65 -1.31 -7.70 3.55
C ASP A 65 -1.25 -6.17 3.62
N CYS A 66 -0.85 -5.53 2.51
CA CYS A 66 -0.84 -4.07 2.42
C CYS A 66 -2.25 -3.49 2.55
N ARG A 67 -3.23 -4.11 1.89
CA ARG A 67 -4.66 -3.77 2.02
C ARG A 67 -5.11 -3.76 3.47
N LYS A 68 -4.84 -4.84 4.22
CA LYS A 68 -5.16 -4.94 5.66
C LYS A 68 -4.43 -3.90 6.50
N LYS A 69 -3.16 -3.58 6.17
CA LYS A 69 -2.37 -2.55 6.87
C LYS A 69 -2.98 -1.15 6.66
N CYS A 70 -3.29 -0.77 5.43
CA CYS A 70 -3.96 0.50 5.14
C CYS A 70 -5.32 0.60 5.85
N ASN A 71 -6.13 -0.46 5.80
CA ASN A 71 -7.44 -0.46 6.46
C ASN A 71 -7.33 -0.30 7.99
N ARG A 72 -6.29 -0.87 8.62
CA ARG A 72 -6.04 -0.65 10.06
C ARG A 72 -5.60 0.78 10.36
N MET A 73 -4.78 1.40 9.52
CA MET A 73 -4.29 2.76 9.72
C MET A 73 -5.43 3.77 9.86
N VAL A 74 -6.49 3.64 9.06
CA VAL A 74 -7.64 4.56 9.12
C VAL A 74 -8.58 4.29 10.28
N LYS A 75 -8.45 3.14 10.97
CA LYS A 75 -9.30 2.76 12.10
C LYS A 75 -8.70 3.12 13.46
N VAL A 76 -7.39 3.38 13.54
CA VAL A 76 -6.72 3.70 14.81
C VAL A 76 -6.89 5.15 15.25
N VAL A 77 -7.20 6.05 14.30
CA VAL A 77 -7.41 7.48 14.58
C VAL A 77 -8.92 7.76 14.61
N PRO A 78 -9.44 8.49 15.62
CA PRO A 78 -10.82 8.96 15.60
C PRO A 78 -11.13 9.75 14.32
N VAL A 79 -12.30 9.51 13.73
CA VAL A 79 -12.67 10.07 12.41
C VAL A 79 -12.52 11.59 12.37
N ASN A 80 -12.98 12.30 13.41
CA ASN A 80 -12.86 13.76 13.49
C ASN A 80 -11.39 14.24 13.48
N VAL A 81 -10.50 13.53 14.19
CA VAL A 81 -9.07 13.85 14.21
C VAL A 81 -8.44 13.58 12.84
N ALA A 82 -8.80 12.47 12.19
CA ALA A 82 -8.33 12.15 10.86
C ALA A 82 -8.74 13.21 9.82
N VAL A 83 -9.97 13.71 9.90
CA VAL A 83 -10.49 14.77 9.02
C VAL A 83 -9.76 16.10 9.24
N GLU A 84 -9.47 16.49 10.49
CA GLU A 84 -8.70 17.71 10.76
C GLU A 84 -7.27 17.63 10.21
N ILE A 85 -6.58 16.49 10.42
CA ILE A 85 -5.24 16.26 9.87
C ILE A 85 -5.30 16.34 8.34
N PHE A 86 -6.31 15.73 7.73
CA PHE A 86 -6.51 15.76 6.30
C PHE A 86 -6.73 17.17 5.75
N CYS A 87 -7.66 17.94 6.32
CA CYS A 87 -7.89 19.32 5.89
C CYS A 87 -6.64 20.18 6.06
N SER A 88 -5.89 20.01 7.15
CA SER A 88 -4.66 20.78 7.40
C SER A 88 -3.58 20.54 6.33
N LYS A 89 -3.53 19.34 5.74
CA LYS A 89 -2.59 19.01 4.67
C LYS A 89 -2.97 19.61 3.32
N LEU A 90 -4.27 19.77 3.06
CA LEU A 90 -4.75 20.30 1.79
C LEU A 90 -4.63 21.82 1.73
N ASN A 91 -4.84 22.51 2.86
CA ASN A 91 -4.77 23.98 2.96
C ASN A 91 -5.59 24.72 1.88
N ASP A 92 -6.65 24.08 1.38
CA ASP A 92 -7.52 24.58 0.31
C ASP A 92 -8.99 24.46 0.72
N THR A 93 -9.89 25.09 -0.03
CA THR A 93 -11.33 24.93 0.12
C THR A 93 -11.80 23.78 -0.76
N ILE A 94 -12.15 22.66 -0.15
CA ILE A 94 -12.53 21.46 -0.88
C ILE A 94 -13.79 20.86 -0.26
N ASN A 95 -14.76 20.58 -1.12
CA ASN A 95 -15.95 19.83 -0.78
C ASN A 95 -15.79 18.39 -1.28
N ILE A 96 -15.26 17.51 -0.43
CA ILE A 96 -15.06 16.10 -0.76
C ILE A 96 -16.30 15.34 -0.31
N LEU A 97 -17.10 14.93 -1.29
CA LEU A 97 -18.31 14.17 -1.03
C LEU A 97 -17.99 12.79 -0.41
N GLU A 98 -16.90 12.17 -0.87
CA GLU A 98 -16.52 10.81 -0.52
C GLU A 98 -15.03 10.58 -0.73
N MET A 99 -14.34 9.95 0.22
CA MET A 99 -12.96 9.49 0.03
C MET A 99 -12.88 7.98 0.18
N HIS A 100 -12.21 7.35 -0.78
CA HIS A 100 -11.93 5.92 -0.81
C HIS A 100 -10.46 5.66 -0.48
N LEU A 101 -10.21 4.61 0.29
CA LEU A 101 -8.87 4.14 0.57
C LEU A 101 -8.44 3.09 -0.45
N PHE A 102 -7.23 3.26 -0.98
CA PHE A 102 -6.55 2.33 -1.85
C PHE A 102 -5.19 1.95 -1.27
N ALA A 103 -4.63 0.86 -1.78
CA ALA A 103 -3.31 0.36 -1.45
C ALA A 103 -2.55 0.02 -2.74
N LYS A 104 -1.25 0.31 -2.76
CA LYS A 104 -0.31 -0.20 -3.74
C LYS A 104 0.88 -0.84 -3.02
N ILE A 105 1.49 -1.82 -3.66
CA ILE A 105 2.67 -2.51 -3.15
C ILE A 105 3.84 -2.31 -4.10
N CYS A 106 5.03 -2.22 -3.54
CA CYS A 106 6.26 -2.02 -4.30
C CYS A 106 6.15 -0.76 -5.18
N GLU A 107 7.09 -0.54 -6.10
CA GLU A 107 7.02 0.62 -7.02
C GLU A 107 6.02 0.40 -8.17
N THR A 108 4.93 -0.33 -7.93
CA THR A 108 3.87 -0.55 -8.91
C THR A 108 2.95 0.67 -9.02
N ASN A 109 2.36 0.87 -10.19
CA ASN A 109 1.36 1.91 -10.42
C ASN A 109 -0.08 1.40 -10.21
N ASP A 110 -0.23 0.14 -9.79
CA ASP A 110 -1.53 -0.53 -9.67
C ASP A 110 -2.13 -0.33 -8.28
N TRP A 111 -3.13 0.54 -8.20
CA TRP A 111 -3.89 0.79 -6.99
C TRP A 111 -5.04 -0.19 -6.83
N THR A 112 -5.15 -0.82 -5.67
CA THR A 112 -6.25 -1.72 -5.31
C THR A 112 -7.09 -1.14 -4.19
N ALA A 113 -8.42 -1.26 -4.26
CA ALA A 113 -9.31 -0.78 -3.22
C ALA A 113 -9.04 -1.45 -1.86
N ALA A 114 -8.86 -0.64 -0.82
CA ALA A 114 -8.56 -1.09 0.54
C ALA A 114 -9.78 -1.24 1.45
N GLY A 115 -10.99 -1.11 0.88
CA GLY A 115 -12.25 -1.39 1.56
C GLY A 115 -12.56 -0.42 2.69
N TYR A 116 -12.12 0.83 2.59
CA TYR A 116 -12.55 1.91 3.47
C TYR A 116 -13.08 3.07 2.64
N LYS A 117 -14.19 3.64 3.14
CA LYS A 117 -14.87 4.81 2.62
C LYS A 117 -15.18 5.70 3.82
N THR A 118 -15.10 7.02 3.63
CA THR A 118 -15.50 7.96 4.68
C THR A 118 -17.00 7.85 4.98
N PRO A 119 -17.41 7.79 6.26
CA PRO A 119 -18.81 7.60 6.62
C PRO A 119 -19.68 8.84 6.37
N LYS A 120 -19.05 10.00 6.18
CA LYS A 120 -19.68 11.29 5.88
C LYS A 120 -18.81 12.08 4.89
N PRO A 121 -19.40 13.05 4.16
CA PRO A 121 -18.65 14.03 3.40
C PRO A 121 -17.63 14.78 4.28
N ILE A 122 -16.50 15.13 3.68
CA ILE A 122 -15.44 15.94 4.28
C ILE A 122 -15.41 17.29 3.59
N CYS A 123 -15.64 18.37 4.34
CA CYS A 123 -15.49 19.72 3.83
C CYS A 123 -14.38 20.44 4.57
N CYS A 124 -13.44 20.99 3.79
CA CYS A 124 -12.30 21.71 4.27
C CYS A 124 -12.40 23.17 3.82
N LYS A 125 -12.06 24.12 4.70
CA LYS A 125 -11.93 25.53 4.35
C LYS A 125 -10.72 26.11 5.07
N ASN A 126 -9.77 26.67 4.31
CA ASN A 126 -8.53 27.25 4.85
C ASN A 126 -7.80 26.28 5.79
N GLY A 127 -7.68 25.02 5.39
CA GLY A 127 -6.98 23.99 6.15
C GLY A 127 -7.73 23.44 7.37
N LYS A 128 -9.00 23.81 7.59
CA LYS A 128 -9.80 23.35 8.74
C LYS A 128 -11.02 22.56 8.31
N SER A 129 -11.42 21.58 9.13
CA SER A 129 -12.71 20.91 8.94
C SER A 129 -13.85 21.88 9.17
N VAL A 130 -14.84 21.86 8.27
CA VAL A 130 -16.09 22.62 8.40
C VAL A 130 -17.29 21.70 8.12
N SER A 131 -18.49 22.14 8.51
CA SER A 131 -19.72 21.47 8.07
C SER A 131 -19.85 21.62 6.55
N CYS A 132 -20.23 20.53 5.88
CA CYS A 132 -20.65 20.59 4.49
C CYS A 132 -22.04 21.25 4.41
N GLU A 133 -22.16 22.26 3.56
CA GLU A 133 -23.44 22.91 3.20
C GLU A 133 -24.12 22.18 2.04
#